data_AF-A0A7C4U634-F1
#
_entry.id   AF-A0A7C4U634-F1
#
_cell.length_a   1.000
_cell.length_b   1.000
_cell.length_c   1.000
_cell.angle_alpha   90.00
_cell.angle_beta   90.00
_cell.angle_gamma   90.00
#
_symmetry.space_group_name_H-M   'P 1'
#
loop_
_entity.id
_entity.type
_entity.pdbx_description
1 polymer ?
#
loop_
_entity_poly.entity_id
_entity_poly.type
_entity_poly.pdbx_seq_one_letter_code
_entity_poly.pdbx_strand_id
1 'polypeptide(L)'
;MNAVFDITETPQQAARRLSAPELHKGFRPEALHVYTNANGAPIFWRIRCKHPDGRKWIRPMHQDEDGAFVMGEPTFAPGTKPLYRLHDLGQHPDSAVIVAEGEKAADALARLGVQSTTSGGAQSADGADWTPLAGRSVLIWPDNDEPGAQYGREVADKLLALGCDVKIIDAGTLGLPPKGDAADWTAAHPDATAEDVLALPTARPARPPATTATSATSATSTLEPLPVPQALERAEALLRPQSDGEEAPYPVEALGPLAEAARELSEGAQVSPAMAGQSLLAAVALLAQGVANVRTLSGSVAPLSLYALTVANSGDGKDAADRPALRPIHDMQREEGKRYAEAMAFYEAEKSSRKKGDPAPEHPGPAPYRIASDLTIEGMRRSFAGGGSAQGILSTEAGAVLAGHAMTAGQRTKTAANPGGVW
;
A
#
# COMPACT_ATOMS: atom_id res chain seq x y z
N MET A 1 -38.91 40.70 -13.05
CA MET A 1 -38.10 40.11 -11.98
C MET A 1 -38.33 38.61 -12.00
N ASN A 2 -37.55 37.88 -12.80
CA ASN A 2 -37.53 36.42 -12.75
C ASN A 2 -36.42 36.04 -11.78
N ALA A 3 -36.79 35.57 -10.60
CA ALA A 3 -35.85 34.92 -9.70
C ALA A 3 -35.37 33.64 -10.40
N VAL A 4 -34.12 33.67 -10.87
CA VAL A 4 -33.40 32.46 -11.27
C VAL A 4 -33.18 31.69 -9.97
N PHE A 5 -33.99 30.66 -9.75
CA PHE A 5 -33.70 29.67 -8.71
C PHE A 5 -32.51 28.87 -9.22
N ASP A 6 -31.32 29.21 -8.72
CA ASP A 6 -30.13 28.40 -8.90
C ASP A 6 -30.34 27.14 -8.05
N ILE A 7 -30.84 26.07 -8.67
CA ILE A 7 -31.07 24.79 -7.99
C ILE A 7 -29.71 24.10 -7.91
N THR A 8 -28.90 24.49 -6.94
CA THR A 8 -27.66 23.79 -6.62
C THR A 8 -28.01 22.35 -6.23
N GLU A 9 -27.44 21.38 -6.96
CA GLU A 9 -27.62 19.95 -6.67
C GLU A 9 -27.20 19.67 -5.23
N THR A 10 -28.05 19.02 -4.43
CA THR A 10 -27.69 18.62 -3.07
C THR A 10 -26.77 17.39 -3.09
N PRO A 11 -25.92 17.18 -2.06
CA PRO A 11 -25.09 15.97 -1.96
C PRO A 11 -25.91 14.67 -2.03
N GLN A 12 -27.13 14.65 -1.49
CA GLN A 12 -28.00 13.47 -1.57
C GLN A 12 -28.51 13.21 -2.99
N GLN A 13 -28.82 14.25 -3.76
CA GLN A 13 -29.19 14.13 -5.17
C GLN A 13 -28.01 13.66 -6.01
N ALA A 14 -26.84 14.26 -5.82
CA ALA A 14 -25.60 13.84 -6.46
C ALA A 14 -25.25 12.38 -6.16
N ALA A 15 -25.33 11.96 -4.89
CA ALA A 15 -25.06 10.58 -4.50
C ALA A 15 -26.00 9.59 -5.20
N ARG A 16 -27.28 9.92 -5.34
CA ARG A 16 -28.26 9.09 -6.09
C ARG A 16 -27.95 9.04 -7.58
N ARG A 17 -27.58 10.18 -8.19
CA ARG A 17 -27.18 10.27 -9.60
C ARG A 17 -25.93 9.43 -9.87
N LEU A 18 -24.90 9.57 -9.05
CA LEU A 18 -23.61 8.89 -9.20
C LEU A 18 -23.68 7.39 -8.91
N SER A 19 -24.56 6.97 -8.00
CA SER A 19 -24.80 5.54 -7.70
C SER A 19 -25.86 4.88 -8.57
N ALA A 20 -26.52 5.63 -9.47
CA ALA A 20 -27.62 5.14 -10.30
C ALA A 20 -27.32 3.80 -11.00
N PRO A 21 -26.13 3.57 -11.62
CA PRO A 21 -25.84 2.28 -12.24
C PRO A 21 -25.91 1.09 -11.29
N GLU A 22 -25.53 1.27 -10.02
CA GLU A 22 -25.60 0.21 -9.00
C GLU A 22 -27.02 0.07 -8.44
N LEU A 23 -27.78 1.16 -8.33
CA LEU A 23 -29.19 1.10 -7.94
C LEU A 23 -30.01 0.28 -8.94
N HIS A 24 -29.73 0.39 -10.25
CA HIS A 24 -30.36 -0.45 -11.28
C HIS A 24 -30.00 -1.93 -11.15
N LYS A 25 -28.85 -2.25 -10.56
CA LYS A 25 -28.42 -3.63 -10.26
C LYS A 25 -29.02 -4.18 -8.96
N GLY A 26 -29.93 -3.44 -8.31
CA GLY A 26 -30.61 -3.87 -7.09
C GLY A 26 -29.97 -3.42 -5.78
N PHE A 27 -28.90 -2.62 -5.82
CA PHE A 27 -28.35 -2.01 -4.60
C PHE A 27 -29.32 -0.97 -4.04
N ARG A 28 -29.36 -0.83 -2.71
CA ARG A 28 -30.15 0.18 -2.01
C ARG A 28 -29.23 1.16 -1.30
N PRO A 29 -29.51 2.48 -1.33
CA PRO A 29 -28.76 3.46 -0.55
C PRO A 29 -28.90 3.13 0.94
N GLU A 30 -27.78 3.08 1.66
CA GLU A 30 -27.73 2.78 3.09
C GLU A 30 -27.29 4.01 3.90
N ALA A 31 -26.23 4.71 3.45
CA ALA A 31 -25.74 5.90 4.13
C ALA A 31 -24.95 6.83 3.19
N LEU A 32 -24.82 8.09 3.61
CA LEU A 32 -23.93 9.09 3.00
C LEU A 32 -23.11 9.75 4.10
N HIS A 33 -21.83 9.37 4.21
CA HIS A 33 -20.94 9.83 5.28
C HIS A 33 -20.17 11.08 4.83
N VAL A 34 -20.29 12.19 5.57
CA VAL A 34 -19.65 13.48 5.28
C VAL A 34 -18.31 13.58 6.00
N TYR A 35 -17.22 13.79 5.27
CA TYR A 35 -15.94 14.18 5.84
C TYR A 35 -15.84 15.69 5.86
N THR A 36 -15.51 16.26 7.01
CA THR A 36 -15.43 17.72 7.20
C THR A 36 -14.02 18.14 7.58
N ASN A 37 -13.71 19.42 7.39
CA ASN A 37 -12.57 20.04 8.06
C ASN A 37 -12.87 20.26 9.55
N ALA A 38 -11.90 20.82 10.28
CA ALA A 38 -12.02 21.12 11.70
C ALA A 38 -13.17 22.11 12.04
N ASN A 39 -13.60 22.93 11.08
CA ASN A 39 -14.69 23.90 11.25
C ASN A 39 -16.07 23.31 10.88
N GLY A 40 -16.14 22.03 10.50
CA GLY A 40 -17.39 21.38 10.09
C GLY A 40 -17.77 21.61 8.63
N ALA A 41 -16.95 22.29 7.83
CA ALA A 41 -17.23 22.46 6.41
C ALA A 41 -16.96 21.14 5.65
N PRO A 42 -17.87 20.67 4.77
CA PRO A 42 -17.67 19.45 4.00
C PRO A 42 -16.45 19.52 3.08
N ILE A 43 -15.69 18.42 3.01
CA ILE A 43 -14.56 18.23 2.09
C ILE A 43 -14.96 17.22 1.01
N PHE A 44 -15.44 16.05 1.44
CA PHE A 44 -15.90 14.98 0.55
C PHE A 44 -16.91 14.09 1.25
N TRP A 45 -17.54 13.19 0.50
CA TRP A 45 -18.56 12.27 1.00
C TRP A 45 -18.23 10.85 0.59
N ARG A 46 -18.70 9.87 1.37
CA ARG A 46 -18.68 8.45 1.01
C ARG A 46 -20.09 7.92 0.89
N ILE A 47 -20.42 7.49 -0.33
CA ILE A 47 -21.70 6.88 -0.66
C ILE A 47 -21.60 5.40 -0.29
N ARG A 48 -22.58 4.91 0.47
CA ARG A 48 -22.69 3.52 0.85
C ARG A 48 -24.03 2.96 0.37
N CYS A 49 -23.96 1.97 -0.50
CA CYS A 49 -25.10 1.20 -0.97
C CYS A 49 -24.94 -0.28 -0.60
N LYS A 50 -26.03 -0.95 -0.26
CA LYS A 50 -26.06 -2.37 0.11
C LYS A 50 -27.04 -3.13 -0.76
N HIS A 51 -26.59 -4.24 -1.32
CA HIS A 51 -27.45 -5.15 -2.05
C HIS A 51 -28.08 -6.17 -1.08
N PRO A 52 -29.34 -6.62 -1.30
CA PRO A 52 -30.00 -7.59 -0.44
C PRO A 52 -29.25 -8.91 -0.23
N ASP A 53 -28.38 -9.29 -1.16
CA ASP A 53 -27.52 -10.50 -1.08
C ASP A 53 -26.26 -10.33 -0.20
N GLY A 54 -26.08 -9.16 0.43
CA GLY A 54 -24.96 -8.87 1.33
C GLY A 54 -23.79 -8.12 0.68
N ARG A 55 -23.76 -7.93 -0.65
CA ARG A 55 -22.72 -7.12 -1.30
C ARG A 55 -22.85 -5.65 -0.91
N LYS A 56 -21.71 -4.99 -0.72
CA LYS A 56 -21.62 -3.56 -0.37
C LYS A 56 -20.90 -2.82 -1.49
N TRP A 57 -21.40 -1.63 -1.84
CA TRP A 57 -20.75 -0.69 -2.75
C TRP A 57 -20.48 0.60 -2.00
N ILE A 58 -19.21 0.88 -1.75
CA ILE A 58 -18.76 2.06 -1.01
C ILE A 58 -17.83 2.84 -1.93
N ARG A 59 -18.21 4.08 -2.28
CA ARG A 59 -17.40 4.94 -3.14
C ARG A 59 -17.41 6.39 -2.68
N PRO A 60 -16.27 7.09 -2.78
CA PRO A 60 -16.17 8.50 -2.45
C PRO A 60 -16.69 9.38 -3.59
N MET A 61 -17.15 10.57 -3.23
CA MET A 61 -17.47 11.68 -4.13
C MET A 61 -17.02 13.01 -3.49
N HIS A 62 -16.69 14.01 -4.31
CA HIS A 62 -16.35 15.36 -3.86
C HIS A 62 -16.92 16.40 -4.83
N GLN A 63 -16.83 17.68 -4.45
CA GLN A 63 -17.12 18.79 -5.36
C GLN A 63 -15.82 19.23 -6.03
N ASP A 64 -15.83 19.40 -7.35
CA ASP A 64 -14.73 19.97 -8.11
C ASP A 64 -14.68 21.50 -7.98
N GLU A 65 -13.72 22.14 -8.67
CA GLU A 65 -13.51 23.59 -8.64
C GLU A 65 -14.72 24.38 -9.16
N ASP A 66 -15.54 23.77 -10.02
CA ASP A 66 -16.77 24.36 -10.59
C ASP A 66 -18.00 24.09 -9.69
N GLY A 67 -17.83 23.41 -8.56
CA GLY A 67 -18.88 23.08 -7.60
C GLY A 67 -19.72 21.85 -7.99
N ALA A 68 -19.35 21.14 -9.06
CA ALA A 68 -20.04 19.95 -9.52
C ALA A 68 -19.62 18.70 -8.72
N PHE A 69 -20.57 17.83 -8.42
CA PHE A 69 -20.29 16.59 -7.70
C PHE A 69 -19.79 15.49 -8.64
N VAL A 70 -18.56 15.04 -8.38
CA VAL A 70 -17.85 14.02 -9.16
C VAL A 70 -17.42 12.86 -8.27
N MET A 71 -17.21 11.68 -8.89
CA MET A 71 -16.74 10.49 -8.19
C MET A 71 -15.25 10.56 -7.89
N GLY A 72 -14.84 10.09 -6.72
CA GLY A 72 -13.45 10.08 -6.26
C GLY A 72 -13.25 10.87 -4.97
N GLU A 73 -12.09 10.67 -4.35
CA GLU A 73 -11.62 11.52 -3.25
C GLU A 73 -10.86 12.73 -3.84
N PRO A 74 -10.84 13.88 -3.16
CA PRO A 74 -9.90 14.94 -3.48
C PRO A 74 -8.46 14.43 -3.33
N THR A 75 -7.52 15.10 -4.00
CA THR A 75 -6.10 14.78 -3.84
C THR A 75 -5.60 15.26 -2.48
N PHE A 76 -5.23 14.33 -1.60
CA PHE A 76 -4.58 14.62 -0.32
C PHE A 76 -3.08 14.37 -0.42
N ALA A 77 -2.29 15.17 0.30
CA ALA A 77 -0.89 14.83 0.51
C ALA A 77 -0.80 13.57 1.41
N PRO A 78 0.28 12.78 1.31
CA PRO A 78 0.45 11.60 2.15
C PRO A 78 0.33 11.95 3.64
N GLY A 79 -0.52 11.23 4.36
CA GLY A 79 -0.74 11.44 5.80
C GLY A 79 -1.61 12.65 6.15
N THR A 80 -2.23 13.34 5.19
CA THR A 80 -3.08 14.53 5.46
C THR A 80 -4.56 14.26 5.26
N LYS A 81 -4.98 13.00 5.10
CA LYS A 81 -6.39 12.68 4.91
C LYS A 81 -7.15 12.88 6.23
N PRO A 82 -8.25 13.65 6.24
CA PRO A 82 -8.97 13.95 7.47
C PRO A 82 -9.65 12.70 8.04
N LEU A 83 -9.69 12.62 9.37
CA LEU A 83 -10.50 11.64 10.09
C LEU A 83 -11.99 11.93 9.94
N TYR A 84 -12.81 10.88 9.96
CA TYR A 84 -14.26 11.03 9.98
C TYR A 84 -14.71 11.73 11.27
N ARG A 85 -15.67 12.67 11.18
CA ARG A 85 -16.15 13.48 12.32
C ARG A 85 -15.06 14.35 12.99
N LEU A 86 -14.07 14.81 12.22
CA LEU A 86 -12.98 15.65 12.72
C LEU A 86 -13.46 16.91 13.49
N HIS A 87 -14.54 17.55 13.04
CA HIS A 87 -15.08 18.73 13.71
C HIS A 87 -15.59 18.44 15.14
N ASP A 88 -16.18 17.28 15.37
CA ASP A 88 -16.65 16.87 16.70
C ASP A 88 -15.47 16.64 17.66
N LEU A 89 -14.38 16.04 17.16
CA LEU A 89 -13.14 15.85 17.93
C LEU A 89 -12.53 17.19 18.38
N GLY A 90 -12.68 18.23 17.55
CA GLY A 90 -12.22 19.59 17.85
C GLY A 90 -13.08 20.30 18.90
N GLN A 91 -14.38 20.00 18.95
CA GLN A 91 -15.30 20.57 19.95
C GLN A 91 -15.15 19.92 21.34
N HIS A 92 -14.59 18.70 21.39
CA HIS A 92 -14.42 17.91 22.61
C HIS A 92 -12.96 17.46 22.82
N PRO A 93 -12.02 18.39 23.11
CA PRO A 93 -10.60 18.09 23.19
C PRO A 93 -10.22 17.10 24.31
N ASP A 94 -10.93 17.15 25.44
CA ASP A 94 -10.60 16.35 26.63
C ASP A 94 -11.34 15.01 26.71
N SER A 95 -12.22 14.72 25.76
CA SER A 95 -13.03 13.49 25.77
C SER A 95 -12.22 12.29 25.26
N ALA A 96 -12.44 11.13 25.88
CA ALA A 96 -11.94 9.87 25.34
C ALA A 96 -12.59 9.60 23.97
N VAL A 97 -11.79 9.11 23.02
CA VAL A 97 -12.24 8.89 21.64
C VAL A 97 -12.21 7.41 21.31
N ILE A 98 -13.26 6.90 20.67
CA ILE A 98 -13.29 5.54 20.11
C ILE A 98 -12.96 5.58 18.62
N VAL A 99 -11.92 4.87 18.21
CA VAL A 99 -11.60 4.64 16.80
C VAL A 99 -12.26 3.34 16.36
N ALA A 100 -13.24 3.44 15.48
CA ALA A 100 -13.89 2.30 14.84
C ALA A 100 -13.29 2.06 13.45
N GLU A 101 -13.38 0.82 12.94
CA GLU A 101 -12.86 0.50 11.61
C GLU A 101 -13.63 1.23 10.49
N GLY A 102 -14.96 1.37 10.62
CA GLY A 102 -15.81 1.95 9.59
C GLY A 102 -16.73 3.08 10.05
N GLU A 103 -17.25 3.86 9.09
CA GLU A 103 -18.05 5.06 9.35
C GLU A 103 -19.41 4.72 9.99
N LYS A 104 -20.01 3.57 9.65
CA LYS A 104 -21.26 3.10 10.25
C LYS A 104 -21.09 2.76 11.74
N ALA A 105 -19.98 2.13 12.11
CA ALA A 105 -19.67 1.79 13.50
C ALA A 105 -19.41 3.07 14.32
N ALA A 106 -18.67 4.03 13.75
CA ALA A 106 -18.52 5.35 14.35
C ALA A 106 -19.88 6.05 14.54
N ASP A 107 -20.75 6.07 13.53
CA ASP A 107 -22.09 6.69 13.67
C ASP A 107 -22.95 6.01 14.73
N ALA A 108 -22.83 4.69 14.91
CA ALA A 108 -23.54 3.96 15.95
C ALA A 108 -23.07 4.37 17.36
N LEU A 109 -21.76 4.48 17.56
CA LEU A 109 -21.15 4.92 18.82
C LEU A 109 -21.47 6.39 19.13
N ALA A 110 -21.43 7.26 18.11
CA ALA A 110 -21.78 8.67 18.26
C ALA A 110 -23.23 8.87 18.72
N ARG A 111 -24.17 8.01 18.30
CA ARG A 111 -25.57 8.07 18.77
C ARG A 111 -25.73 7.75 20.25
N LEU A 112 -24.79 7.01 20.84
CA LEU A 112 -24.74 6.75 22.28
C LEU A 112 -24.11 7.89 23.08
N GLY A 113 -23.63 8.95 22.41
CA GLY A 113 -22.97 10.10 23.05
C GLY A 113 -21.46 9.93 23.25
N VAL A 114 -20.85 8.89 22.67
CA VAL A 114 -19.40 8.68 22.73
C VAL A 114 -18.71 9.39 21.57
N GLN A 115 -17.60 10.06 21.83
CA GLN A 115 -16.77 10.62 20.75
C GLN A 115 -16.16 9.48 19.95
N SER A 116 -16.41 9.45 18.64
CA SER A 116 -15.95 8.36 17.81
C SER A 116 -15.50 8.83 16.42
N THR A 117 -14.52 8.13 15.86
CA THR A 117 -13.94 8.47 14.57
C THR A 117 -13.49 7.21 13.81
N THR A 118 -13.10 7.39 12.54
CA THR A 118 -12.48 6.36 11.71
C THR A 118 -11.60 7.00 10.64
N SER A 119 -10.59 6.27 10.17
CA SER A 119 -9.80 6.61 8.97
C SER A 119 -10.53 6.31 7.65
N GLY A 120 -11.71 5.68 7.70
CA GLY A 120 -12.48 5.27 6.54
C GLY A 120 -12.17 3.85 6.06
N GLY A 121 -12.12 2.88 6.98
CA GLY A 121 -11.90 1.46 6.70
C GLY A 121 -10.48 0.96 6.97
N ALA A 122 -10.33 -0.36 7.08
CA ALA A 122 -9.07 -1.05 7.41
C ALA A 122 -7.85 -0.60 6.60
N GLN A 123 -8.01 -0.33 5.30
CA GLN A 123 -6.89 0.03 4.41
C GLN A 123 -6.55 1.52 4.40
N SER A 124 -7.28 2.36 5.13
CA SER A 124 -7.11 3.82 5.08
C SER A 124 -6.23 4.37 6.22
N ALA A 125 -5.70 3.52 7.10
CA ALA A 125 -4.95 3.95 8.29
C ALA A 125 -3.66 4.72 7.97
N ASP A 126 -2.92 4.35 6.93
CA ASP A 126 -1.63 4.97 6.59
C ASP A 126 -1.76 6.35 5.96
N GLY A 127 -2.85 6.61 5.24
CA GLY A 127 -3.08 7.90 4.59
C GLY A 127 -3.69 8.97 5.50
N ALA A 128 -4.19 8.57 6.67
CA ALA A 128 -4.92 9.42 7.61
C ALA A 128 -4.01 10.28 8.47
N ASP A 129 -4.47 11.51 8.74
CA ASP A 129 -3.88 12.40 9.71
C ASP A 129 -4.38 12.05 11.12
N TRP A 130 -3.54 11.40 11.92
CA TRP A 130 -3.83 11.02 13.30
C TRP A 130 -3.49 12.11 14.33
N THR A 131 -2.84 13.21 13.91
CA THR A 131 -2.43 14.29 14.81
C THR A 131 -3.57 14.92 15.62
N PRO A 132 -4.85 14.96 15.17
CA PRO A 132 -5.95 15.46 15.99
C PRO A 132 -6.19 14.69 17.29
N LEU A 133 -5.69 13.45 17.40
CA LEU A 133 -5.81 12.60 18.58
C LEU A 133 -4.59 12.63 19.50
N ALA A 134 -3.53 13.36 19.13
CA ALA A 134 -2.27 13.37 19.89
C ALA A 134 -2.47 13.69 21.38
N GLY A 135 -1.87 12.88 22.25
CA GLY A 135 -1.96 13.01 23.71
C GLY A 135 -3.31 12.64 24.34
N ARG A 136 -4.28 12.13 23.58
CA ARG A 136 -5.62 11.77 24.11
C ARG A 136 -5.69 10.33 24.61
N SER A 137 -6.74 10.03 25.37
CA SER A 137 -7.14 8.65 25.66
C SER A 137 -7.96 8.09 24.49
N VAL A 138 -7.49 7.00 23.89
CA VAL A 138 -8.11 6.39 22.71
C VAL A 138 -8.44 4.93 22.95
N LEU A 139 -9.69 4.56 22.69
CA LEU A 139 -10.12 3.17 22.63
C LEU A 139 -10.25 2.76 21.16
N ILE A 140 -9.70 1.62 20.79
CA ILE A 140 -9.80 1.08 19.43
C ILE A 140 -10.79 -0.06 19.45
N TRP A 141 -11.79 0.00 18.57
CA TRP A 141 -12.79 -1.06 18.38
C TRP A 141 -12.60 -1.71 17.01
N PRO A 142 -11.88 -2.84 16.94
CA PRO A 142 -11.71 -3.60 15.70
C PRO A 142 -12.95 -4.45 15.35
N ASP A 143 -13.13 -4.78 14.08
CA ASP A 143 -14.09 -5.81 13.68
C ASP A 143 -13.69 -7.18 14.27
N ASN A 144 -14.67 -8.05 14.56
CA ASN A 144 -14.44 -9.38 15.12
C ASN A 144 -13.94 -10.39 14.06
N ASP A 145 -12.80 -10.10 13.45
CA ASP A 145 -12.05 -10.97 12.56
C ASP A 145 -10.53 -10.65 12.55
N GLU A 146 -9.73 -11.47 11.86
CA GLU A 146 -8.27 -11.30 11.81
C GLU A 146 -7.82 -9.98 11.12
N PRO A 147 -8.41 -9.55 9.98
CA PRO A 147 -8.13 -8.24 9.40
C PRO A 147 -8.42 -7.07 10.36
N GLY A 148 -9.55 -7.11 11.09
CA GLY A 148 -9.88 -6.09 12.09
C GLY A 148 -8.86 -6.06 13.22
N ALA A 149 -8.42 -7.22 13.71
CA ALA A 149 -7.38 -7.32 14.73
C ALA A 149 -6.02 -6.78 14.25
N GLN A 150 -5.69 -6.93 12.97
CA GLN A 150 -4.49 -6.32 12.38
C GLN A 150 -4.62 -4.80 12.30
N TYR A 151 -5.74 -4.28 11.77
CA TYR A 151 -6.02 -2.84 11.73
C TYR A 151 -5.91 -2.20 13.11
N GLY A 152 -6.48 -2.84 14.13
CA GLY A 152 -6.44 -2.34 15.50
C GLY A 152 -5.02 -2.21 16.05
N ARG A 153 -4.11 -3.14 15.70
CA ARG A 153 -2.69 -3.07 16.07
C ARG A 153 -1.96 -1.93 15.34
N GLU A 154 -2.16 -1.80 14.03
CA GLU A 154 -1.52 -0.76 13.22
C GLU A 154 -1.92 0.65 13.66
N VAL A 155 -3.20 0.86 13.97
CA VAL A 155 -3.69 2.13 14.51
C VAL A 155 -3.14 2.38 15.92
N ALA A 156 -3.06 1.35 16.77
CA ALA A 156 -2.49 1.48 18.11
C ALA A 156 -1.04 1.96 18.07
N ASP A 157 -0.21 1.40 17.19
CA ASP A 157 1.19 1.80 17.05
C ASP A 157 1.34 3.28 16.66
N LYS A 158 0.52 3.76 15.72
CA LYS A 158 0.50 5.17 15.29
C LYS A 158 0.09 6.11 16.42
N LEU A 159 -0.94 5.73 17.19
CA LEU A 159 -1.44 6.55 18.29
C LEU A 159 -0.49 6.56 19.50
N LEU A 160 0.13 5.42 19.81
CA LEU A 160 1.16 5.34 20.84
C LEU A 160 2.36 6.23 20.50
N ALA A 161 2.77 6.29 19.23
CA ALA A 161 3.83 7.18 18.77
C ALA A 161 3.47 8.68 18.94
N LEU A 162 2.18 9.02 18.94
CA LEU A 162 1.65 10.37 19.21
C LEU A 162 1.42 10.67 20.70
N GLY A 163 1.84 9.76 21.59
CA GLY A 163 1.71 9.94 23.04
C GLY A 163 0.29 9.72 23.58
N CYS A 164 -0.57 9.02 22.84
CA CYS A 164 -1.92 8.69 23.29
C CYS A 164 -1.91 7.55 24.34
N ASP A 165 -2.88 7.55 25.26
CA ASP A 165 -3.19 6.37 26.08
C ASP A 165 -4.13 5.45 25.30
N VAL A 166 -3.62 4.33 24.80
CA VAL A 166 -4.35 3.46 23.86
C VAL A 166 -4.80 2.17 24.55
N LYS A 167 -6.07 1.81 24.35
CA LYS A 167 -6.65 0.50 24.72
C LYS A 167 -7.37 -0.10 23.51
N ILE A 168 -7.37 -1.41 23.37
CA ILE A 168 -8.07 -2.13 22.30
C ILE A 168 -9.21 -2.94 22.95
N ILE A 169 -10.44 -2.79 22.44
CA ILE A 169 -11.59 -3.58 22.87
C ILE A 169 -11.41 -5.03 22.39
N ASP A 170 -11.58 -5.98 23.30
CA ASP A 170 -11.51 -7.41 22.97
C ASP A 170 -12.84 -7.88 22.36
N ALA A 171 -12.99 -7.66 21.05
CA ALA A 171 -14.21 -8.00 20.31
C ALA A 171 -14.58 -9.50 20.42
N GLY A 172 -13.60 -10.39 20.62
CA GLY A 172 -13.80 -11.83 20.78
C GLY A 172 -14.53 -12.19 22.08
N THR A 173 -14.45 -11.34 23.11
CA THR A 173 -15.15 -11.53 24.39
C THR A 173 -16.59 -11.02 24.39
N LEU A 174 -17.00 -10.28 23.36
CA LEU A 174 -18.31 -9.62 23.29
C LEU A 174 -19.44 -10.52 22.74
N GLY A 175 -19.14 -11.77 22.40
CA GLY A 175 -20.13 -12.71 21.85
C GLY A 175 -20.70 -12.29 20.49
N LEU A 176 -19.97 -11.44 19.75
CA LEU A 176 -20.38 -10.95 18.44
C LEU A 176 -20.30 -12.06 17.36
N PRO A 177 -21.15 -12.02 16.33
CA PRO A 177 -21.00 -12.91 15.18
C PRO A 177 -19.63 -12.69 14.50
N PRO A 178 -19.15 -13.64 13.66
CA PRO A 178 -17.96 -13.43 12.86
C PRO A 178 -18.09 -12.15 12.03
N LYS A 179 -17.07 -11.28 12.06
CA LYS A 179 -17.08 -9.93 11.44
C LYS A 179 -18.07 -8.94 12.05
N GLY A 180 -18.54 -9.20 13.27
CA GLY A 180 -19.37 -8.26 14.01
C GLY A 180 -18.56 -7.03 14.43
N ASP A 181 -19.16 -5.85 14.31
CA ASP A 181 -18.55 -4.56 14.64
C ASP A 181 -19.29 -3.85 15.80
N ALA A 182 -18.90 -2.62 16.12
CA ALA A 182 -19.58 -1.82 17.15
C ALA A 182 -21.06 -1.52 16.79
N ALA A 183 -21.41 -1.45 15.50
CA ALA A 183 -22.80 -1.25 15.10
C ALA A 183 -23.64 -2.51 15.36
N ASP A 184 -23.06 -3.70 15.20
CA ASP A 184 -23.74 -4.96 15.53
C ASP A 184 -23.90 -5.12 17.05
N TRP A 185 -22.89 -4.72 17.83
CA TRP A 185 -22.98 -4.73 19.29
C TRP A 185 -24.08 -3.80 19.82
N THR A 186 -24.11 -2.55 19.35
CA THR A 186 -25.13 -1.56 19.76
C THR A 186 -26.54 -1.94 19.30
N ALA A 187 -26.67 -2.63 18.15
CA ALA A 187 -27.96 -3.16 17.71
C ALA A 187 -28.46 -4.30 18.61
N ALA A 188 -27.55 -5.12 19.15
CA ALA A 188 -27.88 -6.18 20.11
C ALA A 188 -28.16 -5.65 21.53
N HIS A 189 -27.70 -4.44 21.86
CA HIS A 189 -27.84 -3.80 23.17
C HIS A 189 -28.50 -2.41 23.04
N PRO A 190 -29.80 -2.34 22.71
CA PRO A 190 -30.48 -1.08 22.41
C PRO A 190 -30.55 -0.10 23.60
N ASP A 191 -30.46 -0.61 24.84
CA ASP A 191 -30.48 0.18 26.08
C ASP A 191 -29.08 0.56 26.59
N ALA A 192 -28.02 0.22 25.84
CA ALA A 192 -26.65 0.54 26.23
C ALA A 192 -26.40 2.04 26.22
N THR A 193 -25.57 2.50 27.16
CA THR A 193 -25.14 3.89 27.32
C THR A 193 -23.68 4.08 26.90
N ALA A 194 -23.23 5.33 26.82
CA ALA A 194 -21.82 5.66 26.64
C ALA A 194 -20.92 5.02 27.72
N GLU A 195 -21.41 4.90 28.95
CA GLU A 195 -20.65 4.33 30.06
C GLU A 195 -20.45 2.82 29.87
N ASP A 196 -21.49 2.10 29.42
CA ASP A 196 -21.42 0.67 29.14
C ASP A 196 -20.37 0.35 28.06
N VAL A 197 -20.31 1.18 27.02
CA VAL A 197 -19.31 1.05 25.94
C VAL A 197 -17.89 1.30 26.45
N LEU A 198 -17.69 2.31 27.29
CA LEU A 198 -16.37 2.65 27.85
C LEU A 198 -15.90 1.63 28.90
N ALA A 199 -16.83 0.87 29.47
CA ALA A 199 -16.57 -0.19 30.45
C ALA A 199 -16.31 -1.57 29.83
N LEU A 200 -16.37 -1.70 28.49
CA LEU A 200 -16.14 -2.97 27.81
C LEU A 200 -14.75 -3.55 28.11
N PRO A 201 -14.59 -4.89 28.06
CA PRO A 201 -13.29 -5.53 28.23
C PRO A 201 -12.27 -5.00 27.22
N THR A 202 -11.17 -4.45 27.73
CA THR A 202 -10.08 -3.92 26.90
C THR A 202 -8.77 -4.63 27.23
N ALA A 203 -8.00 -4.92 26.20
CA ALA A 203 -6.59 -5.22 26.32
C ALA A 203 -5.77 -3.94 26.09
N ARG A 204 -4.65 -3.80 26.81
CA ARG A 204 -3.62 -2.85 26.38
C ARG A 204 -2.92 -3.44 25.16
N PRO A 205 -2.74 -2.68 24.06
CA PRO A 205 -1.90 -3.14 22.97
C PRO A 205 -0.55 -3.55 23.56
N ALA A 206 -0.01 -4.68 23.11
CA ALA A 206 1.36 -5.03 23.43
C ALA A 206 2.19 -3.84 22.97
N ARG A 207 2.80 -3.11 23.91
CA ARG A 207 3.76 -2.07 23.57
C ARG A 207 4.73 -2.75 22.62
N PRO A 208 4.97 -2.22 21.39
CA PRO A 208 6.06 -2.75 20.57
C PRO A 208 7.24 -2.88 21.52
N PRO A 209 7.93 -4.04 21.56
CA PRO A 209 8.95 -4.28 22.57
C PRO A 209 9.79 -3.03 22.56
N ALA A 210 9.72 -2.27 23.67
CA ALA A 210 10.69 -1.22 23.89
C ALA A 210 11.97 -2.01 23.77
N THR A 211 12.73 -1.74 22.69
CA THR A 211 14.03 -2.35 22.45
C THR A 211 14.64 -2.46 23.82
N THR A 212 14.80 -3.70 24.30
CA THR A 212 15.07 -3.96 25.70
C THR A 212 16.41 -3.31 25.99
N ALA A 213 16.36 -2.05 26.42
CA ALA A 213 17.31 -1.46 27.30
C ALA A 213 17.20 -2.34 28.54
N THR A 214 18.07 -3.35 28.56
CA THR A 214 18.49 -4.05 29.75
C THR A 214 18.45 -3.06 30.90
N SER A 215 17.82 -3.48 31.99
CA SER A 215 17.72 -2.77 33.24
C SER A 215 19.10 -2.37 33.74
N ALA A 216 19.62 -1.26 33.21
CA ALA A 216 20.65 -0.48 33.84
C ALA A 216 19.90 0.35 34.86
N THR A 217 20.13 0.01 36.12
CA THR A 217 20.05 0.85 37.30
C THR A 217 19.85 2.31 36.94
N SER A 218 18.82 2.93 37.51
CA SER A 218 18.57 4.37 37.52
C SER A 218 19.87 5.18 37.60
N ALA A 219 20.40 5.51 36.43
CA ALA A 219 21.45 6.48 36.24
C ALA A 219 20.75 7.62 35.53
N THR A 220 20.50 8.68 36.29
CA THR A 220 20.22 10.02 35.79
C THR A 220 21.02 10.23 34.51
N SER A 221 20.37 10.49 33.38
CA SER A 221 21.03 10.77 32.10
C SER A 221 22.13 11.81 32.33
N THR A 222 23.38 11.37 32.37
CA THR A 222 24.59 12.20 32.54
C THR A 222 24.99 12.91 31.25
N LEU A 223 24.23 12.69 30.18
CA LEU A 223 24.53 13.25 28.89
C LEU A 223 24.08 14.71 28.85
N GLU A 224 25.04 15.58 28.59
CA GLU A 224 24.79 17.00 28.38
C GLU A 224 23.74 17.19 27.26
N PRO A 225 22.74 18.07 27.45
CA PRO A 225 21.81 18.45 26.41
C PRO A 225 22.56 19.12 25.26
N LEU A 226 22.46 18.58 24.05
CA LEU A 226 23.05 19.14 22.84
C LEU A 226 21.96 19.71 21.93
N PRO A 227 22.28 20.73 21.10
CA PRO A 227 21.43 21.14 19.99
C PRO A 227 21.09 19.95 19.08
N VAL A 228 19.88 19.95 18.49
CA VAL A 228 19.35 18.84 17.68
C VAL A 228 20.36 18.29 16.64
N PRO A 229 21.10 19.11 15.88
CA PRO A 229 22.07 18.59 14.91
C PRO A 229 23.18 17.74 15.55
N GLN A 230 23.72 18.19 16.69
CA GLN A 230 24.79 17.49 17.41
C GLN A 230 24.27 16.28 18.18
N ALA A 231 23.01 16.33 18.64
CA ALA A 231 22.35 15.18 19.25
C ALA A 231 22.14 14.06 18.22
N LEU A 232 21.79 14.40 16.96
CA LEU A 232 21.66 13.45 15.86
C LEU A 232 23.01 12.82 15.48
N GLU A 233 24.08 13.61 15.35
CA GLU A 233 25.42 13.08 15.11
C GLU A 233 25.88 12.12 16.21
N ARG A 234 25.65 12.47 17.49
CA ARG A 234 25.98 11.60 18.62
C ARG A 234 25.13 10.33 18.62
N ALA A 235 23.84 10.42 18.29
CA ALA A 235 22.96 9.27 18.17
C ALA A 235 23.42 8.33 17.05
N GLU A 236 23.78 8.87 15.88
CA GLU A 236 24.29 8.07 14.75
C GLU A 236 25.59 7.33 15.14
N ALA A 237 26.52 8.02 15.79
CA ALA A 237 27.77 7.41 16.24
C ALA A 237 27.56 6.28 17.26
N LEU A 238 26.57 6.40 18.15
CA LEU A 238 26.26 5.41 19.17
C LEU A 238 25.41 4.24 18.66
N LEU A 239 24.54 4.49 17.68
CA LEU A 239 23.61 3.50 17.12
C LEU A 239 24.17 2.77 15.91
N ARG A 240 25.30 3.22 15.35
CA ARG A 240 25.97 2.53 14.25
C ARG A 240 26.30 1.10 14.71
N PRO A 241 25.78 0.05 14.04
CA PRO A 241 26.09 -1.33 14.40
C PRO A 241 27.60 -1.51 14.38
N GLN A 242 28.18 -2.01 15.47
CA GLN A 242 29.55 -2.48 15.43
C GLN A 242 29.54 -3.79 14.65
N SER A 243 29.97 -3.73 13.40
CA SER A 243 30.30 -4.92 12.64
C SER A 243 31.56 -5.51 13.27
N ASP A 244 31.47 -6.70 13.85
CA ASP A 244 32.61 -7.45 14.40
C ASP A 244 33.52 -7.97 13.28
N GLY A 245 34.06 -7.07 12.46
CA GLY A 245 35.33 -7.20 11.72
C GLY A 245 35.56 -8.35 10.74
N GLU A 246 34.73 -9.38 10.65
CA GLU A 246 34.89 -10.44 9.66
C GLU A 246 33.87 -10.22 8.54
N GLU A 247 34.32 -9.44 7.55
CA GLU A 247 33.69 -9.37 6.23
C GLU A 247 33.82 -10.77 5.60
N ALA A 248 32.88 -11.66 5.94
CA ALA A 248 32.88 -13.02 5.42
C ALA A 248 32.86 -12.95 3.88
N PRO A 249 33.82 -13.62 3.19
CA PRO A 249 33.91 -13.53 1.75
C PRO A 249 32.61 -14.02 1.11
N TYR A 250 32.18 -13.34 0.05
CA TYR A 250 30.99 -13.74 -0.69
C TYR A 250 31.16 -15.18 -1.20
N PRO A 251 30.20 -16.09 -0.95
CA PRO A 251 30.37 -17.51 -1.20
C PRO A 251 30.17 -17.85 -2.68
N VAL A 252 31.13 -17.49 -3.54
CA VAL A 252 31.04 -17.70 -5.00
C VAL A 252 30.77 -19.16 -5.36
N GLU A 253 31.32 -20.12 -4.62
CA GLU A 253 31.07 -21.56 -4.84
C GLU A 253 29.58 -21.94 -4.71
N ALA A 254 28.82 -21.22 -3.87
CA ALA A 254 27.41 -21.49 -3.67
C ALA A 254 26.55 -21.13 -4.89
N LEU A 255 27.10 -20.39 -5.86
CA LEU A 255 26.47 -20.11 -7.14
C LEU A 255 26.45 -21.32 -8.08
N GLY A 256 27.14 -22.41 -7.73
CA GLY A 256 27.15 -23.64 -8.49
C GLY A 256 27.63 -23.41 -9.94
N PRO A 257 26.82 -23.72 -10.97
CA PRO A 257 27.21 -23.53 -12.37
C PRO A 257 27.58 -22.10 -12.76
N LEU A 258 27.18 -21.10 -11.98
CA LEU A 258 27.47 -19.69 -12.26
C LEU A 258 28.77 -19.21 -11.60
N ALA A 259 29.44 -20.04 -10.79
CA ALA A 259 30.61 -19.64 -10.01
C ALA A 259 31.77 -19.16 -10.89
N GLU A 260 32.08 -19.87 -11.99
CA GLU A 260 33.15 -19.48 -12.92
C GLU A 260 32.83 -18.15 -13.62
N ALA A 261 31.64 -18.02 -14.19
CA ALA A 261 31.18 -16.78 -14.80
C ALA A 261 31.18 -15.60 -13.82
N ALA A 262 30.84 -15.82 -12.55
CA ALA A 262 30.89 -14.80 -11.52
C ALA A 262 32.31 -14.33 -11.21
N ARG A 263 33.30 -15.23 -11.19
CA ARG A 263 34.72 -14.86 -11.03
C ARG A 263 35.22 -14.08 -12.23
N GLU A 264 34.99 -14.58 -13.44
CA GLU A 264 35.42 -13.89 -14.67
C GLU A 264 34.79 -12.50 -14.79
N LEU A 265 33.51 -12.37 -14.47
CA LEU A 265 32.82 -11.09 -14.47
C LEU A 265 33.39 -10.15 -13.39
N SER A 266 33.60 -10.64 -12.18
CA SER A 266 34.20 -9.87 -11.09
C SER A 266 35.59 -9.36 -11.45
N GLU A 267 36.45 -10.21 -11.99
CA GLU A 267 37.82 -9.88 -12.40
C GLU A 267 37.83 -8.94 -13.62
N GLY A 268 37.07 -9.27 -14.65
CA GLY A 268 37.07 -8.52 -15.91
C GLY A 268 36.40 -7.14 -15.82
N ALA A 269 35.33 -7.01 -15.03
CA ALA A 269 34.65 -5.74 -14.79
C ALA A 269 35.20 -4.97 -13.58
N GLN A 270 36.14 -5.57 -12.83
CA GLN A 270 36.70 -5.02 -11.58
C GLN A 270 35.62 -4.64 -10.56
N VAL A 271 34.64 -5.52 -10.37
CA VAL A 271 33.52 -5.35 -9.41
C VAL A 271 33.60 -6.38 -8.29
N SER A 272 32.91 -6.15 -7.17
CA SER A 272 32.89 -7.13 -6.08
C SER A 272 32.28 -8.47 -6.53
N PRO A 273 32.76 -9.62 -6.00
CA PRO A 273 32.19 -10.92 -6.32
C PRO A 273 30.68 -11.02 -6.00
N ALA A 274 30.23 -10.31 -4.97
CA ALA A 274 28.82 -10.22 -4.60
C ALA A 274 27.98 -9.53 -5.69
N MET A 275 28.49 -8.44 -6.27
CA MET A 275 27.81 -7.72 -7.34
C MET A 275 27.74 -8.55 -8.62
N ALA A 276 28.86 -9.15 -9.02
CA ALA A 276 28.91 -10.06 -10.18
C ALA A 276 27.95 -11.26 -10.02
N GLY A 277 27.98 -11.91 -8.84
CA GLY A 277 27.10 -13.02 -8.51
C GLY A 277 25.62 -12.65 -8.57
N GLN A 278 25.27 -11.49 -7.99
CA GLN A 278 23.89 -11.00 -8.00
C GLN A 278 23.40 -10.69 -9.43
N SER A 279 24.19 -9.99 -10.25
CA SER A 279 23.81 -9.66 -11.64
C SER A 279 23.55 -10.92 -12.47
N LEU A 280 24.38 -11.96 -12.29
CA LEU A 280 24.18 -13.27 -12.93
C LEU A 280 22.93 -14.00 -12.42
N LEU A 281 22.71 -14.01 -11.09
CA LEU A 281 21.51 -14.62 -10.51
C LEU A 281 20.23 -13.94 -11.00
N ALA A 282 20.22 -12.61 -11.11
CA ALA A 282 19.08 -11.87 -11.63
C ALA A 282 18.79 -12.22 -13.10
N ALA A 283 19.83 -12.33 -13.94
CA ALA A 283 19.70 -12.75 -15.33
C ALA A 283 19.17 -14.18 -15.45
N VAL A 284 19.70 -15.12 -14.67
CA VAL A 284 19.29 -16.53 -14.70
C VAL A 284 17.88 -16.72 -14.14
N ALA A 285 17.50 -16.00 -13.08
CA ALA A 285 16.14 -16.00 -12.58
C ALA A 285 15.16 -15.61 -13.69
N LEU A 286 15.42 -14.51 -14.42
CA LEU A 286 14.59 -14.10 -15.55
C LEU A 286 14.42 -15.21 -16.61
N LEU A 287 15.49 -15.95 -16.90
CA LEU A 287 15.45 -17.05 -17.88
C LEU A 287 14.72 -18.30 -17.35
N ALA A 288 14.79 -18.55 -16.04
CA ALA A 288 14.23 -19.75 -15.41
C ALA A 288 12.80 -19.57 -14.88
N GLN A 289 12.33 -18.33 -14.70
CA GLN A 289 11.01 -17.97 -14.18
C GLN A 289 9.87 -18.77 -14.82
N GLY A 290 9.88 -18.90 -16.15
CA GLY A 290 8.84 -19.59 -16.92
C GLY A 290 9.00 -21.12 -17.01
N VAL A 291 10.04 -21.70 -16.40
CA VAL A 291 10.42 -23.11 -16.59
C VAL A 291 9.90 -24.00 -15.46
N ALA A 292 9.97 -23.53 -14.21
CA ALA A 292 9.57 -24.33 -13.06
C ALA A 292 9.13 -23.47 -11.88
N ASN A 293 8.37 -24.08 -10.98
CA ASN A 293 8.06 -23.55 -9.66
C ASN A 293 8.73 -24.42 -8.58
N VAL A 294 9.04 -23.82 -7.45
CA VAL A 294 9.61 -24.50 -6.28
C VAL A 294 8.62 -24.53 -5.13
N ARG A 295 8.73 -25.55 -4.28
CA ARG A 295 8.00 -25.59 -3.01
C ARG A 295 8.85 -24.94 -1.93
N THR A 296 8.33 -23.90 -1.30
CA THR A 296 9.01 -23.18 -0.22
C THR A 296 8.90 -23.93 1.10
N LEU A 297 9.66 -23.51 2.11
CA LEU A 297 9.60 -24.08 3.46
C LEU A 297 8.23 -23.92 4.13
N SER A 298 7.44 -22.92 3.72
CA SER A 298 6.05 -22.75 4.19
C SER A 298 5.07 -23.72 3.53
N GLY A 299 5.52 -24.56 2.60
CA GLY A 299 4.70 -25.50 1.84
C GLY A 299 4.03 -24.88 0.60
N SER A 300 4.10 -23.56 0.45
CA SER A 300 3.60 -22.83 -0.73
C SER A 300 4.42 -23.14 -1.99
N VAL A 301 3.80 -22.96 -3.15
CA VAL A 301 4.48 -23.04 -4.45
C VAL A 301 4.81 -21.63 -4.91
N ALA A 302 6.07 -21.37 -5.26
CA ALA A 302 6.56 -20.07 -5.72
C ALA A 302 7.32 -20.22 -7.06
N PRO A 303 7.27 -19.21 -7.95
CA PRO A 303 8.05 -19.22 -9.18
C PRO A 303 9.56 -19.09 -8.91
N LEU A 304 10.38 -19.43 -9.91
CA LEU A 304 11.83 -19.21 -9.88
C LEU A 304 12.19 -17.73 -10.08
N SER A 305 11.67 -16.89 -9.21
CA SER A 305 11.80 -15.44 -9.23
C SER A 305 12.69 -14.96 -8.10
N LEU A 306 13.54 -13.97 -8.35
CA LEU A 306 14.41 -13.38 -7.35
C LEU A 306 14.20 -11.87 -7.27
N TYR A 307 14.17 -11.36 -6.04
CA TYR A 307 14.31 -9.93 -5.77
C TYR A 307 15.76 -9.65 -5.36
N ALA A 308 16.46 -8.87 -6.18
CA ALA A 308 17.88 -8.56 -6.00
C ALA A 308 18.05 -7.05 -5.78
N LEU A 309 18.79 -6.66 -4.74
CA LEU A 309 19.07 -5.26 -4.41
C LEU A 309 20.55 -5.09 -4.06
N THR A 310 21.25 -4.28 -4.84
CA THR A 310 22.63 -3.86 -4.54
C THR A 310 22.67 -2.45 -4.00
N VAL A 311 23.28 -2.26 -2.83
CA VAL A 311 23.66 -0.95 -2.33
C VAL A 311 25.14 -0.74 -2.63
N ALA A 312 25.44 0.22 -3.50
CA ALA A 312 26.80 0.56 -3.90
C ALA A 312 26.90 2.06 -4.22
N ASN A 313 28.07 2.64 -4.00
CA ASN A 313 28.35 4.03 -4.31
C ASN A 313 28.28 4.28 -5.83
N SER A 314 28.26 5.56 -6.20
CA SER A 314 28.40 5.97 -7.59
C SER A 314 29.80 5.61 -8.08
N GLY A 315 29.89 4.85 -9.17
CA GLY A 315 31.18 4.41 -9.74
C GLY A 315 31.60 2.99 -9.36
N ASP A 316 30.94 2.32 -8.41
CA ASP A 316 31.29 0.96 -7.95
C ASP A 316 31.03 -0.16 -8.99
N GLY A 317 30.70 0.20 -10.23
CA GLY A 317 30.60 -0.75 -11.34
C GLY A 317 29.27 -1.49 -11.47
N LYS A 318 28.16 -0.98 -10.90
CA LYS A 318 26.79 -1.55 -11.07
C LYS A 318 26.47 -1.88 -12.53
N ASP A 319 26.64 -0.89 -13.41
CA ASP A 319 26.45 -1.05 -14.86
C ASP A 319 27.46 -2.02 -15.50
N ALA A 320 28.69 -2.07 -14.97
CA ALA A 320 29.76 -2.92 -15.47
C ALA A 320 29.53 -4.41 -15.13
N ALA A 321 28.82 -4.70 -14.04
CA ALA A 321 28.34 -6.03 -13.70
C ALA A 321 27.07 -6.41 -14.51
N ASP A 322 26.09 -5.52 -14.58
CA ASP A 322 24.78 -5.82 -15.20
C ASP A 322 24.87 -5.96 -16.72
N ARG A 323 25.64 -5.10 -17.42
CA ARG A 323 25.70 -5.11 -18.89
C ARG A 323 26.17 -6.46 -19.45
N PRO A 324 27.29 -7.06 -19.01
CA PRO A 324 27.71 -8.37 -19.51
C PRO A 324 26.72 -9.48 -19.14
N ALA A 325 26.20 -9.48 -17.91
CA ALA A 325 25.26 -10.50 -17.45
C ALA A 325 23.94 -10.51 -18.25
N LEU A 326 23.42 -9.33 -18.61
CA LEU A 326 22.16 -9.19 -19.34
C LEU A 326 22.31 -9.11 -20.86
N ARG A 327 23.54 -8.96 -21.37
CA ARG A 327 23.80 -8.80 -22.81
C ARG A 327 23.15 -9.88 -23.68
N PRO A 328 23.23 -11.19 -23.36
CA PRO A 328 22.58 -12.22 -24.18
C PRO A 328 21.06 -12.01 -24.31
N ILE A 329 20.42 -11.57 -23.22
CA ILE A 329 18.97 -11.30 -23.18
C ILE A 329 18.63 -10.05 -23.99
N HIS A 330 19.45 -9.01 -23.90
CA HIS A 330 19.28 -7.81 -24.73
C HIS A 330 19.46 -8.09 -26.22
N ASP A 331 20.45 -8.89 -26.58
CA ASP A 331 20.73 -9.23 -27.99
C ASP A 331 19.60 -10.08 -28.58
N MET A 332 19.10 -11.09 -27.84
CA MET A 332 17.92 -11.87 -28.22
C MET A 332 16.68 -10.97 -28.41
N GLN A 333 16.35 -10.11 -27.43
CA GLN A 333 15.19 -9.20 -27.52
C GLN A 333 15.30 -8.24 -28.71
N ARG A 334 16.52 -7.79 -29.03
CA ARG A 334 16.76 -6.89 -30.16
C ARG A 334 16.49 -7.59 -31.49
N GLU A 335 16.90 -8.85 -31.62
CA GLU A 335 16.67 -9.64 -32.83
C GLU A 335 15.19 -10.03 -32.97
N GLU A 336 14.59 -10.58 -31.92
CA GLU A 336 13.18 -10.95 -31.90
C GLU A 336 12.28 -9.72 -32.06
N GLY A 337 12.65 -8.59 -31.46
CA GLY A 337 11.91 -7.33 -31.56
C GLY A 337 11.83 -6.81 -32.99
N LYS A 338 12.89 -6.98 -33.80
CA LYS A 338 12.86 -6.63 -35.22
C LYS A 338 11.86 -7.51 -35.97
N ARG A 339 11.94 -8.83 -35.78
CA ARG A 339 11.04 -9.81 -36.41
C ARG A 339 9.58 -9.56 -36.02
N TYR A 340 9.34 -9.24 -34.74
CA TYR A 340 8.01 -8.90 -34.24
C TYR A 340 7.47 -7.60 -34.84
N ALA A 341 8.30 -6.56 -34.95
CA ALA A 341 7.88 -5.30 -35.56
C ALA A 341 7.51 -5.46 -37.04
N GLU A 342 8.28 -6.24 -37.80
CA GLU A 342 7.98 -6.60 -39.19
C GLU A 342 6.65 -7.37 -39.30
N ALA A 343 6.45 -8.38 -38.44
CA ALA A 343 5.21 -9.17 -38.43
C ALA A 343 3.99 -8.33 -38.01
N MET A 344 4.14 -7.41 -37.06
CA MET A 344 3.07 -6.47 -36.66
C MET A 344 2.71 -5.50 -37.78
N ALA A 345 3.70 -5.02 -38.54
CA ALA A 345 3.45 -4.16 -39.70
C ALA A 345 2.64 -4.89 -40.78
N PHE A 346 2.96 -6.17 -41.03
CA PHE A 346 2.19 -7.02 -41.92
C PHE A 346 0.74 -7.23 -41.41
N TYR A 347 0.58 -7.57 -40.13
CA TYR A 347 -0.72 -7.76 -39.49
C TYR A 347 -1.62 -6.51 -39.57
N GLU A 348 -1.10 -5.32 -39.26
CA GLU A 348 -1.89 -4.07 -39.35
C GLU A 348 -2.20 -3.69 -40.81
N ALA A 349 -1.34 -4.02 -41.77
CA ALA A 349 -1.63 -3.85 -43.20
C ALA A 349 -2.76 -4.78 -43.68
N GLU A 350 -2.76 -6.05 -43.28
CA GLU A 350 -3.86 -6.98 -43.59
C GLU A 350 -5.17 -6.56 -42.91
N LYS A 351 -5.09 -6.15 -41.64
CA LYS A 351 -6.26 -5.70 -40.87
C LYS A 351 -6.90 -4.45 -41.45
N SER A 352 -6.10 -3.51 -41.96
CA SER A 352 -6.59 -2.27 -42.58
C SER A 352 -7.14 -2.48 -44.00
N SER A 353 -6.63 -3.47 -44.73
CA SER A 353 -7.14 -3.85 -46.06
C SER A 353 -8.31 -4.84 -46.04
N ARG A 354 -8.71 -5.29 -44.85
CA ARG A 354 -9.78 -6.26 -44.62
C ARG A 354 -11.15 -5.75 -45.08
N LYS A 355 -11.87 -6.57 -45.86
CA LYS A 355 -13.26 -6.30 -46.25
C LYS A 355 -14.24 -7.03 -45.33
N LYS A 356 -15.49 -6.57 -45.33
CA LYS A 356 -16.58 -7.18 -44.56
C LYS A 356 -16.82 -8.61 -45.06
N GLY A 357 -16.49 -9.61 -44.23
CA GLY A 357 -16.65 -11.03 -44.54
C GLY A 357 -15.32 -11.81 -44.59
N ASP A 358 -14.19 -11.12 -44.69
CA ASP A 358 -12.87 -11.76 -44.67
C ASP A 358 -12.53 -12.26 -43.25
N PRO A 359 -11.79 -13.38 -43.11
CA PRO A 359 -11.28 -13.84 -41.83
C PRO A 359 -10.42 -12.76 -41.17
N ALA A 360 -10.34 -12.76 -39.84
CA ALA A 360 -9.43 -11.87 -39.14
C ALA A 360 -7.98 -12.33 -39.40
N PRO A 361 -7.04 -11.42 -39.67
CA PRO A 361 -5.64 -11.78 -39.84
C PRO A 361 -5.07 -12.36 -38.54
N GLU A 362 -4.08 -13.23 -38.66
CA GLU A 362 -3.45 -13.90 -37.53
C GLU A 362 -2.51 -12.93 -36.80
N HIS A 363 -2.69 -12.79 -35.49
CA HIS A 363 -1.82 -11.93 -34.67
C HIS A 363 -0.46 -12.61 -34.50
N PRO A 364 0.68 -11.89 -34.60
CA PRO A 364 2.03 -12.46 -34.49
C PRO A 364 2.43 -12.93 -33.08
N GLY A 365 1.46 -13.16 -32.18
CA GLY A 365 1.71 -13.59 -30.81
C GLY A 365 2.16 -12.49 -29.84
N PRO A 366 2.69 -12.85 -28.66
CA PRO A 366 3.16 -11.89 -27.66
C PRO A 366 4.40 -11.12 -28.10
N ALA A 367 4.55 -9.90 -27.61
CA ALA A 367 5.79 -9.14 -27.78
C ALA A 367 6.99 -9.85 -27.10
N PRO A 368 8.19 -9.82 -27.69
CA PRO A 368 9.37 -10.54 -27.18
C PRO A 368 10.10 -9.83 -26.04
N TYR A 369 9.61 -8.67 -25.59
CA TYR A 369 10.27 -7.87 -24.56
C TYR A 369 10.08 -8.50 -23.18
N ARG A 370 11.19 -8.71 -22.46
CA ARG A 370 11.32 -9.39 -21.16
C ARG A 370 12.03 -8.54 -20.11
N ILE A 371 12.81 -7.54 -20.50
CA ILE A 371 13.46 -6.59 -19.57
C ILE A 371 12.79 -5.23 -19.70
N ALA A 372 12.44 -4.63 -18.57
CA ALA A 372 12.02 -3.25 -18.47
C ALA A 372 12.88 -2.50 -17.43
N SER A 373 13.29 -1.28 -17.77
CA SER A 373 14.05 -0.39 -16.87
C SER A 373 13.15 0.40 -15.92
N ASP A 374 11.91 0.64 -16.35
CA ASP A 374 10.83 1.27 -15.61
C ASP A 374 9.54 0.59 -16.06
N LEU A 375 8.78 0.01 -15.12
CA LEU A 375 7.53 -0.69 -15.45
C LEU A 375 6.51 -0.51 -14.33
N THR A 376 5.31 -0.05 -14.71
CA THR A 376 4.15 -0.04 -13.82
C THR A 376 3.59 -1.45 -13.64
N ILE A 377 2.91 -1.70 -12.52
CA ILE A 377 2.23 -2.99 -12.24
C ILE A 377 1.21 -3.31 -13.34
N GLU A 378 0.49 -2.30 -13.82
CA GLU A 378 -0.45 -2.42 -14.93
C GLU A 378 0.25 -2.82 -16.24
N GLY A 379 1.45 -2.27 -16.50
CA GLY A 379 2.30 -2.68 -17.61
C GLY A 379 2.72 -4.14 -17.52
N MET A 380 3.12 -4.59 -16.32
CA MET A 380 3.49 -5.99 -16.07
C MET A 380 2.29 -6.93 -16.25
N ARG A 381 1.13 -6.60 -15.67
CA ARG A 381 -0.10 -7.39 -15.85
C ARG A 381 -0.51 -7.49 -17.31
N ARG A 382 -0.40 -6.41 -18.08
CA ARG A 382 -0.68 -6.41 -19.51
C ARG A 382 0.29 -7.31 -20.29
N SER A 383 1.57 -7.33 -19.90
CA SER A 383 2.58 -8.22 -20.49
C SER A 383 2.23 -9.70 -20.26
N PHE A 384 1.89 -10.08 -19.02
CA PHE A 384 1.48 -11.45 -18.70
C PHE A 384 0.15 -11.85 -19.36
N ALA A 385 -0.84 -10.95 -19.40
CA ALA A 385 -2.10 -11.19 -20.09
C ALA A 385 -1.91 -11.38 -21.61
N GLY A 386 -0.86 -10.80 -22.18
CA GLY A 386 -0.47 -10.98 -23.58
C GLY A 386 0.18 -12.34 -23.88
N GLY A 387 0.46 -13.17 -22.86
CA GLY A 387 1.06 -14.49 -23.02
C GLY A 387 2.56 -14.57 -22.68
N GLY A 388 3.15 -13.52 -22.12
CA GLY A 388 4.49 -13.62 -21.52
C GLY A 388 4.49 -14.54 -20.30
N SER A 389 5.52 -15.37 -20.13
CA SER A 389 5.68 -16.26 -18.96
C SER A 389 6.81 -15.83 -18.01
N ALA A 390 7.57 -14.79 -18.37
CA ALA A 390 8.66 -14.24 -17.57
C ALA A 390 8.83 -12.74 -17.84
N GLN A 391 9.17 -11.97 -16.80
CA GLN A 391 9.40 -10.52 -16.91
C GLN A 391 10.38 -10.07 -15.82
N GLY A 392 11.37 -9.28 -16.22
CA GLY A 392 12.37 -8.67 -15.34
C GLY A 392 12.21 -7.16 -15.29
N ILE A 393 12.20 -6.61 -14.08
CA ILE A 393 12.41 -5.18 -13.84
C ILE A 393 13.85 -5.04 -13.35
N LEU A 394 14.73 -4.51 -14.20
CA LEU A 394 16.15 -4.38 -13.89
C LEU A 394 16.61 -2.95 -14.16
N SER A 395 17.20 -2.34 -13.13
CA SER A 395 17.78 -1.00 -13.21
C SER A 395 18.92 -0.87 -12.22
N THR A 396 19.99 -0.22 -12.64
CA THR A 396 21.10 0.20 -11.77
C THR A 396 20.82 1.51 -11.05
N GLU A 397 19.73 2.20 -11.41
CA GLU A 397 19.19 3.37 -10.73
C GLU A 397 17.99 2.98 -9.89
N ALA A 398 18.19 2.89 -8.56
CA ALA A 398 17.11 2.64 -7.60
C ALA A 398 16.00 3.70 -7.72
N GLY A 399 16.36 4.94 -8.06
CA GLY A 399 15.40 6.01 -8.34
C GLY A 399 14.50 5.71 -9.53
N ALA A 400 14.96 5.02 -10.57
CA ALA A 400 14.12 4.68 -11.72
C ALA A 400 13.07 3.60 -11.40
N VAL A 401 13.37 2.69 -10.47
CA VAL A 401 12.45 1.59 -10.09
C VAL A 401 11.54 1.99 -8.93
N LEU A 402 12.05 2.75 -7.96
CA LEU A 402 11.30 3.12 -6.74
C LEU A 402 10.68 4.51 -6.82
N ALA A 403 11.18 5.39 -7.68
CA ALA A 403 10.83 6.82 -7.70
C ALA A 403 10.96 7.47 -9.10
N GLY A 404 10.67 6.75 -10.18
CA GLY A 404 10.92 7.21 -11.56
C GLY A 404 10.31 8.59 -11.82
N HIS A 405 11.00 9.46 -12.55
CA HIS A 405 10.57 10.85 -12.80
C HIS A 405 9.20 10.95 -13.52
N ALA A 406 8.77 9.90 -14.22
CA ALA A 406 7.47 9.80 -14.86
C ALA A 406 6.35 9.28 -13.93
N MET A 407 6.68 8.89 -12.70
CA MET A 407 5.73 8.28 -11.77
C MET A 407 5.07 9.33 -10.88
N THR A 408 3.74 9.35 -10.89
CA THR A 408 2.96 10.13 -9.93
C THR A 408 3.28 9.68 -8.49
N ALA A 409 3.11 10.56 -7.50
CA ALA A 409 3.40 10.22 -6.09
C ALA A 409 2.70 8.94 -5.63
N GLY A 410 1.44 8.72 -6.06
CA GLY A 410 0.70 7.49 -5.77
C GLY A 410 1.24 6.23 -6.47
N GLN A 411 1.87 6.36 -7.64
CA GLN A 411 2.52 5.23 -8.33
C GLN A 411 3.87 4.86 -7.70
N ARG A 412 4.59 5.83 -7.13
CA ARG A 412 5.84 5.57 -6.37
C ARG A 412 5.57 4.71 -5.14
N THR A 413 4.57 5.06 -4.32
CA THR A 413 4.17 4.26 -3.14
C THR A 413 3.67 2.87 -3.54
N LYS A 414 2.89 2.75 -4.62
CA LYS A 414 2.45 1.44 -5.14
C LYS A 414 3.60 0.57 -5.63
N THR A 415 4.61 1.15 -6.26
CA THR A 415 5.75 0.42 -6.82
C THR A 415 6.76 0.04 -5.73
N ALA A 416 6.84 0.80 -4.64
CA ALA A 416 7.62 0.43 -3.46
C ALA A 416 6.95 -0.66 -2.60
N ALA A 417 5.60 -0.66 -2.49
CA ALA A 417 4.87 -1.56 -1.59
C ALA A 417 4.45 -2.91 -2.21
N ASN A 418 4.16 -2.96 -3.52
CA ASN A 418 3.53 -4.13 -4.14
C ASN A 418 4.43 -5.18 -4.82
N PRO A 419 5.76 -5.01 -5.05
CA PRO A 419 6.57 -6.09 -5.58
C PRO A 419 6.46 -7.35 -4.71
N GLY A 420 6.40 -7.21 -3.38
CA GLY A 420 6.20 -8.33 -2.45
C GLY A 420 4.87 -9.09 -2.60
N GLY A 421 3.87 -8.56 -3.32
CA GLY A 421 2.61 -9.27 -3.63
C GLY A 421 2.61 -9.94 -5.01
N VAL A 422 3.66 -9.73 -5.82
CA VAL A 422 3.85 -10.35 -7.14
C VAL A 422 4.83 -11.54 -7.07
N TRP A 423 5.70 -11.55 -6.06
CA TRP A 423 6.74 -12.57 -5.85
C TRP A 423 6.29 -13.71 -4.93
#